data_AF-A0A5C8K3M2-F1
#
_entry.id   AF-A0A5C8K3M2-F1
#
_cell.length_a   1.000
_cell.length_b   1.000
_cell.length_c   1.000
_cell.angle_alpha   90.00
_cell.angle_beta   90.00
_cell.angle_gamma   90.00
#
_symmetry.space_group_name_H-M   'P 1'
#
loop_
_entity.id
_entity.type
_entity.pdbx_description
1 polymer ?
#
loop_
_entity_poly.entity_id
_entity_poly.type
_entity_poly.pdbx_seq_one_letter_code
_entity_poly.pdbx_strand_id
1 'polypeptide(L)'
;MASNLMTKKPRVPKANKARMRAEEAPQEPVAPKGSGFNLFKLLEKYTNVDFLFEEGVPLRYLPHVLFLTGITLFYIGNTHYAEKIIRKIDKIKVETEDLRADYTTLKSDYMEASKQSVVASNVAPLGLLESSSPPYQVEVAPDEY
;
A
#
# COMPACT_ATOMS: atom_id res chain seq x y z
N MET A 1 -23.08 0.82 19.21
CA MET A 1 -23.43 -0.62 19.13
C MET A 1 -23.15 -1.09 17.72
N ALA A 2 -22.39 -2.19 17.60
CA ALA A 2 -22.01 -2.82 16.35
C ALA A 2 -23.22 -3.42 15.60
N SER A 3 -23.15 -3.52 14.27
CA SER A 3 -23.17 -4.82 13.59
C SER A 3 -23.22 -4.71 12.06
N ASN A 4 -22.23 -5.34 11.46
CA ASN A 4 -22.04 -5.70 10.06
C ASN A 4 -23.34 -5.99 9.27
N LEU A 5 -23.58 -5.22 8.21
CA LEU A 5 -24.50 -5.58 7.12
C LEU A 5 -23.82 -6.61 6.21
N MET A 6 -23.94 -7.89 6.59
CA MET A 6 -23.57 -9.04 5.77
C MET A 6 -24.44 -9.09 4.50
N THR A 7 -23.82 -8.87 3.34
CA THR A 7 -24.38 -9.17 2.02
C THR A 7 -24.53 -10.69 1.85
N LYS A 8 -25.67 -11.23 2.25
CA LYS A 8 -26.01 -12.66 2.12
C LYS A 8 -26.42 -12.95 0.67
N LYS A 9 -25.49 -13.47 -0.14
CA LYS A 9 -25.77 -13.98 -1.49
C LYS A 9 -26.77 -15.16 -1.43
N PRO A 10 -27.79 -15.24 -2.29
CA PRO A 10 -28.79 -16.31 -2.23
C PRO A 10 -28.19 -17.66 -2.65
N ARG A 11 -28.45 -18.69 -1.86
CA ARG A 11 -28.05 -20.09 -2.08
C ARG A 11 -29.09 -20.75 -3.00
N VAL A 12 -28.72 -21.03 -4.25
CA VAL A 12 -29.51 -21.87 -5.16
C VAL A 12 -29.37 -23.35 -4.76
N PRO A 13 -30.46 -24.14 -4.71
CA PRO A 13 -30.38 -25.56 -4.38
C PRO A 13 -29.87 -26.35 -5.58
N LYS A 14 -28.73 -27.04 -5.41
CA LYS A 14 -28.23 -28.00 -6.41
C LYS A 14 -29.07 -29.28 -6.32
N ALA A 15 -30.01 -29.43 -7.26
CA ALA A 15 -30.67 -30.69 -7.52
C ALA A 15 -29.65 -31.68 -8.11
N ASN A 16 -29.50 -32.84 -7.46
CA ASN A 16 -28.67 -33.95 -7.89
C ASN A 16 -29.11 -34.46 -9.27
N LYS A 17 -28.23 -34.34 -10.27
CA LYS A 17 -28.21 -35.22 -11.44
C LYS A 17 -27.07 -36.22 -11.27
N ALA A 18 -27.37 -37.31 -10.59
CA ALA A 18 -26.61 -38.54 -10.77
C ALA A 18 -27.04 -39.21 -12.08
N ARG A 19 -26.08 -39.91 -12.72
CA ARG A 19 -26.12 -40.59 -14.04
C ARG A 19 -25.69 -39.62 -15.15
N MET A 20 -24.52 -39.80 -15.78
CA MET A 20 -24.08 -41.02 -16.44
C MET A 20 -22.56 -41.23 -16.28
N ARG A 21 -22.18 -42.48 -16.01
CA ARG A 21 -20.83 -43.00 -16.17
C ARG A 21 -20.50 -42.95 -17.68
N ALA A 22 -19.69 -41.98 -18.08
CA ALA A 22 -18.99 -41.98 -19.35
C ALA A 22 -17.65 -42.70 -19.16
N GLU A 23 -17.31 -43.55 -20.13
CA GLU A 23 -16.09 -44.33 -20.22
C GLU A 23 -14.81 -43.52 -19.98
N GLU A 24 -13.82 -44.18 -19.38
CA GLU A 24 -12.45 -43.71 -19.22
C GLU A 24 -11.82 -43.46 -20.60
N ALA A 25 -11.70 -42.18 -20.97
CA ALA A 25 -10.82 -41.74 -22.05
C ALA A 25 -9.35 -41.76 -21.57
N PRO A 26 -8.36 -42.00 -22.46
CA PRO A 26 -6.97 -42.20 -22.07
C PRO A 26 -6.42 -41.00 -21.28
N GLN A 27 -5.73 -41.28 -20.17
CA GLN A 27 -5.01 -40.26 -19.42
C GLN A 27 -3.91 -39.67 -20.32
N GLU A 28 -4.13 -38.45 -20.81
CA GLU A 28 -3.03 -37.65 -21.36
C GLU A 28 -1.99 -37.42 -20.24
N PRO A 29 -0.68 -37.57 -20.50
CA PRO A 29 0.33 -37.37 -19.48
C PRO A 29 0.21 -35.93 -18.96
N VAL A 30 -0.05 -35.78 -17.67
CA VAL A 30 -0.05 -34.50 -16.96
C VAL A 30 1.26 -33.78 -17.25
N ALA A 31 1.21 -32.80 -18.14
CA ALA A 31 2.34 -31.96 -18.49
C ALA A 31 2.93 -31.37 -17.20
N PRO A 32 4.26 -31.47 -16.98
CA PRO A 32 4.86 -30.91 -15.79
C PRO A 32 4.63 -29.40 -15.78
N LYS A 33 4.00 -28.90 -14.71
CA LYS A 33 3.77 -27.47 -14.49
C LYS A 33 5.07 -26.71 -14.73
N GLY A 34 4.94 -25.64 -15.53
CA GLY A 34 6.02 -24.83 -16.05
C GLY A 34 7.16 -24.61 -15.08
N SER A 35 8.31 -25.16 -15.46
CA SER A 35 9.61 -24.88 -14.89
C SER A 35 9.95 -23.41 -15.18
N GLY A 36 9.66 -22.53 -14.23
CA GLY A 36 10.23 -21.19 -14.19
C GLY A 36 11.75 -21.33 -14.12
N PHE A 37 12.45 -20.58 -14.97
CA PHE A 37 13.89 -20.55 -15.20
C PHE A 37 14.72 -21.36 -14.18
N ASN A 38 15.24 -22.52 -14.60
CA ASN A 38 16.06 -23.43 -13.79
C ASN A 38 17.44 -22.83 -13.47
N LEU A 39 17.48 -21.71 -12.74
CA LEU A 39 18.70 -21.03 -12.27
C LEU A 39 19.61 -22.00 -11.53
N PHE A 40 19.01 -22.91 -10.78
CA PHE A 40 19.73 -23.96 -10.07
C PHE A 40 20.42 -24.93 -11.04
N LYS A 41 19.71 -25.45 -12.06
CA LYS A 41 20.32 -26.36 -13.06
C LYS A 41 21.36 -25.68 -13.95
N LEU A 42 21.20 -24.39 -14.24
CA LEU A 42 22.21 -23.63 -14.96
C LEU A 42 23.46 -23.43 -14.09
N LEU A 43 23.28 -23.12 -12.81
CA LEU A 43 24.37 -23.01 -11.85
C LEU A 43 25.09 -24.35 -11.67
N GLU A 44 24.37 -25.46 -11.54
CA GLU A 44 24.92 -26.84 -11.49
C GLU A 44 25.69 -27.21 -12.76
N LYS A 45 25.26 -26.73 -13.93
CA LYS A 45 25.96 -27.02 -15.20
C LYS A 45 27.28 -26.27 -15.35
N TYR A 46 27.37 -25.05 -14.82
CA TYR A 46 28.59 -24.22 -14.90
C TYR A 46 29.55 -24.45 -13.74
N THR A 47 29.01 -24.80 -12.58
CA THR A 47 29.77 -25.07 -11.37
C THR A 47 29.75 -26.58 -11.22
N ASN A 48 30.84 -27.29 -11.53
CA ASN A 48 30.95 -28.75 -11.39
C ASN A 48 30.80 -29.17 -9.90
N VAL A 49 29.58 -29.06 -9.37
CA VAL A 49 29.24 -29.29 -7.97
C VAL A 49 29.45 -30.75 -7.62
N ASP A 50 29.12 -31.67 -8.51
CA ASP A 50 29.29 -33.12 -8.31
C ASP A 50 30.76 -33.48 -8.04
N PHE A 51 31.69 -32.92 -8.83
CA PHE A 51 33.13 -33.11 -8.63
C PHE A 51 33.64 -32.45 -7.33
N LEU A 52 33.12 -31.27 -6.99
CA LEU A 52 33.45 -30.56 -5.74
C LEU A 52 32.91 -31.27 -4.48
N PHE A 53 31.82 -32.04 -4.59
CA PHE A 53 31.24 -32.81 -3.49
C PHE A 53 31.88 -34.20 -3.34
N GLU A 54 32.34 -34.83 -4.42
CA GLU A 54 33.03 -36.13 -4.37
C GLU A 54 34.47 -36.02 -3.85
N GLU A 55 35.25 -35.01 -4.28
CA GLU A 55 36.63 -34.79 -3.82
C GLU A 55 36.73 -33.83 -2.61
N GLY A 56 35.61 -33.20 -2.23
CA GLY A 56 35.54 -32.20 -1.18
C GLY A 56 36.07 -30.84 -1.64
N VAL A 57 35.45 -29.76 -1.15
CA VAL A 57 35.83 -28.39 -1.52
C VAL A 57 37.28 -28.13 -1.10
N PRO A 58 38.19 -27.79 -2.04
CA PRO A 58 39.57 -27.48 -1.67
C PRO A 58 39.58 -26.30 -0.69
N LEU A 59 40.32 -26.44 0.42
CA LEU A 59 40.38 -25.45 1.52
C LEU A 59 40.70 -24.02 1.06
N ARG A 60 41.34 -23.88 -0.11
CA ARG A 60 41.66 -22.60 -0.75
C ARG A 60 40.43 -21.82 -1.23
N TYR A 61 39.35 -22.49 -1.63
CA TYR A 61 38.13 -21.85 -2.14
C TYR A 61 37.05 -21.67 -1.08
N LEU A 62 37.17 -22.36 0.05
CA LEU A 62 36.26 -22.26 1.19
C LEU A 62 35.97 -20.80 1.65
N PRO A 63 36.97 -19.90 1.82
CA PRO A 63 36.69 -18.52 2.22
C PRO A 63 35.92 -17.72 1.16
N HIS A 64 36.12 -18.02 -0.13
CA HIS A 64 35.43 -17.34 -1.23
C HIS A 64 33.95 -17.76 -1.32
N VAL A 65 33.66 -19.05 -1.12
CA VAL A 65 32.29 -19.57 -1.09
C VAL A 65 31.52 -19.03 0.13
N LEU A 66 32.17 -18.97 1.30
CA LEU A 66 31.58 -18.36 2.49
C LEU A 66 31.26 -16.87 2.29
N PHE A 67 32.14 -16.13 1.61
CA PHE A 67 31.90 -14.74 1.29
C PHE A 67 30.67 -14.55 0.38
N LEU A 68 30.55 -15.33 -0.70
CA LEU A 68 29.39 -15.29 -1.60
C LEU A 68 28.09 -15.68 -0.90
N THR A 69 28.16 -16.70 -0.04
CA THR A 69 27.03 -17.13 0.79
C THR A 69 26.61 -16.01 1.74
N GLY A 70 27.57 -15.31 2.36
CA GLY A 70 27.33 -14.15 3.21
C GLY A 70 26.61 -13.02 2.49
N ILE A 71 27.04 -12.69 1.25
CA ILE A 71 26.36 -11.68 0.42
C ILE A 71 24.94 -12.11 0.09
N THR A 72 24.74 -13.39 -0.22
CA THR A 72 23.41 -13.93 -0.54
C THR A 72 22.46 -13.85 0.66
N LEU A 73 22.93 -14.22 1.85
CA LEU A 73 22.16 -14.08 3.08
C LEU A 73 21.86 -12.60 3.39
N PHE A 74 22.84 -11.72 3.20
CA PHE A 74 22.65 -10.29 3.36
C PHE A 74 21.58 -9.75 2.40
N TYR A 75 21.60 -10.18 1.14
CA TYR A 75 20.61 -9.79 0.14
C TYR A 75 19.20 -10.21 0.54
N ILE A 76 19.01 -11.48 0.92
CA ILE A 76 17.70 -12.00 1.37
C ILE A 76 17.21 -11.21 2.59
N GLY A 77 18.10 -10.94 3.55
CA GLY A 77 17.80 -10.13 4.72
C GLY A 77 17.38 -8.71 4.37
N ASN A 78 18.08 -8.07 3.42
CA ASN A 78 17.77 -6.73 2.95
C ASN A 78 16.41 -6.67 2.24
N THR A 79 16.10 -7.65 1.39
CA THR A 79 14.79 -7.76 0.73
C THR A 79 13.66 -7.87 1.74
N HIS A 80 13.81 -8.72 2.78
CA HIS A 80 12.78 -8.85 3.80
C HIS A 80 12.58 -7.57 4.62
N TYR A 81 13.66 -6.80 4.85
CA TYR A 81 13.56 -5.49 5.47
C TYR A 81 12.85 -4.47 4.56
N ALA A 82 13.18 -4.45 3.28
CA ALA A 82 12.54 -3.58 2.29
C ALA A 82 11.03 -3.82 2.22
N GLU A 83 10.57 -5.08 2.22
CA GLU A 83 9.14 -5.39 2.26
C GLU A 83 8.42 -4.82 3.49
N LYS A 84 9.05 -4.91 4.68
CA LYS A 84 8.47 -4.34 5.91
C LYS A 84 8.35 -2.84 5.82
N ILE A 85 9.36 -2.18 5.24
CA ILE A 85 9.37 -0.73 5.06
C ILE A 85 8.31 -0.30 4.05
N ILE A 86 8.18 -0.99 2.91
CA ILE A 86 7.15 -0.71 1.91
C ILE A 86 5.75 -0.79 2.54
N ARG A 87 5.45 -1.87 3.28
CA ARG A 87 4.15 -2.00 3.98
C ARG A 87 3.91 -0.89 5.00
N LYS A 88 4.98 -0.36 5.64
CA LYS A 88 4.88 0.76 6.59
C LYS A 88 4.60 2.08 5.85
N ILE A 89 5.27 2.30 4.73
CA ILE A 89 5.06 3.47 3.87
C ILE A 89 3.61 3.52 3.40
N ASP A 90 3.07 2.39 2.92
CA ASP A 90 1.69 2.33 2.44
C ASP A 90 0.67 2.71 3.53
N LYS A 91 0.87 2.22 4.77
CA LYS A 91 0.01 2.57 5.92
C LYS A 91 0.08 4.07 6.23
N ILE A 92 1.28 4.60 6.37
CA ILE A 92 1.49 6.03 6.70
C ILE A 92 0.91 6.92 5.60
N LYS A 93 1.02 6.50 4.34
CA LYS A 93 0.46 7.23 3.21
C LYS A 93 -1.06 7.33 3.31
N VAL A 94 -1.74 6.21 3.60
CA VAL A 94 -3.19 6.20 3.81
C VAL A 94 -3.58 7.12 4.97
N GLU A 95 -2.90 7.01 6.12
CA GLU A 95 -3.14 7.88 7.28
C GLU A 95 -2.96 9.37 6.95
N THR A 96 -1.96 9.70 6.12
CA THR A 96 -1.71 11.08 5.69
C THR A 96 -2.78 11.59 4.72
N GLU A 97 -3.25 10.74 3.81
CA GLU A 97 -4.33 11.08 2.88
C GLU A 97 -5.65 11.30 3.61
N ASP A 98 -5.98 10.45 4.59
CA ASP A 98 -7.16 10.60 5.45
C ASP A 98 -7.09 11.91 6.25
N LEU A 99 -5.96 12.19 6.91
CA LEU A 99 -5.78 13.43 7.68
C LEU A 99 -5.86 14.68 6.79
N ARG A 100 -5.38 14.59 5.54
CA ARG A 100 -5.49 15.68 4.56
C ARG A 100 -6.94 15.92 4.15
N ALA A 101 -7.73 14.87 3.97
CA ALA A 101 -9.15 14.98 3.66
C ALA A 101 -9.91 15.65 4.82
N ASP A 102 -9.65 15.24 6.06
CA ASP A 102 -10.25 15.83 7.26
C ASP A 102 -9.90 17.32 7.40
N TYR A 103 -8.62 17.67 7.24
CA TYR A 103 -8.19 19.07 7.26
C TYR A 103 -8.89 19.91 6.19
N THR A 104 -9.02 19.38 4.97
CA THR A 104 -9.63 20.11 3.86
C THR A 104 -11.12 20.34 4.12
N THR A 105 -11.80 19.35 4.69
CA THR A 105 -13.21 19.44 5.09
C THR A 105 -13.38 20.47 6.21
N LEU A 106 -12.63 20.32 7.30
CA LEU A 106 -12.69 21.24 8.45
C LEU A 106 -12.35 22.68 8.07
N LYS A 107 -11.36 22.86 7.19
CA LYS A 107 -11.02 24.17 6.66
C LYS A 107 -12.17 24.77 5.86
N SER A 108 -12.86 23.98 5.05
CA SER A 108 -14.00 24.45 4.26
C SER A 108 -15.16 24.88 5.17
N ASP A 109 -15.47 24.09 6.21
CA ASP A 109 -16.48 24.43 7.22
C ASP A 109 -16.11 25.71 7.99
N TYR A 110 -14.83 25.85 8.37
CA TYR A 110 -14.32 27.07 9.01
C TYR A 110 -14.46 28.28 8.10
N MET A 111 -14.07 28.15 6.83
CA MET A 111 -14.20 29.23 5.86
C MET A 111 -15.65 29.63 5.67
N GLU A 112 -16.58 28.67 5.61
CA GLU A 112 -18.01 28.94 5.54
C GLU A 112 -18.54 29.66 6.78
N ALA A 113 -18.18 29.19 7.98
CA ALA A 113 -18.54 29.84 9.23
C ALA A 113 -17.94 31.25 9.37
N SER A 114 -16.77 31.49 8.78
CA SER A 114 -16.09 32.80 8.79
C SER A 114 -16.62 33.79 7.75
N LYS A 115 -17.51 33.38 6.85
CA LYS A 115 -18.12 34.29 5.85
C LYS A 115 -18.85 35.42 6.57
N GLN A 116 -18.62 36.65 6.13
CA GLN A 116 -19.24 37.86 6.72
C GLN A 116 -20.76 37.75 6.78
N SER A 117 -21.41 37.24 5.73
CA SER A 117 -22.87 37.04 5.70
C SER A 117 -23.37 36.01 6.72
N VAL A 118 -22.62 34.92 6.95
CA VAL A 118 -22.96 33.88 7.93
C VAL A 118 -22.77 34.43 9.34
N VAL A 119 -21.65 35.10 9.60
CA VAL A 119 -21.38 35.77 10.87
C VAL A 119 -22.45 36.83 11.16
N ALA A 120 -22.78 37.70 10.20
CA ALA A 120 -23.82 38.72 10.33
C ALA A 120 -25.18 38.11 10.66
N SER A 121 -25.55 37.00 10.00
CA SER A 121 -26.80 36.29 10.30
C SER A 121 -26.83 35.68 11.71
N ASN A 122 -25.68 35.17 12.20
CA ASN A 122 -25.56 34.59 13.53
C ASN A 122 -25.60 35.65 14.65
N VAL A 123 -25.10 36.87 14.39
CA VAL A 123 -25.10 37.98 15.36
C VAL A 123 -26.30 38.92 15.25
N ALA A 124 -27.14 38.76 14.23
CA ALA A 124 -28.41 39.48 14.09
C ALA A 124 -29.32 39.44 15.34
N PRO A 125 -29.51 38.30 16.04
CA PRO A 125 -30.28 38.27 17.28
C PRO A 125 -29.65 39.06 18.44
N LEU A 126 -28.36 39.39 18.35
CA LEU A 126 -27.65 40.25 19.31
C LEU A 126 -27.77 41.75 18.96
N GLY A 127 -28.46 42.09 17.87
CA GLY A 127 -28.68 43.48 17.43
C GLY A 127 -27.47 44.13 16.75
N LEU A 128 -26.46 43.34 16.36
CA LEU A 128 -25.26 43.84 15.67
C LEU A 128 -25.52 43.95 14.16
N LEU A 129 -25.05 45.05 13.55
CA LEU A 129 -25.23 45.35 12.13
C LEU A 129 -23.90 45.25 11.37
N GLU A 130 -23.97 44.80 10.12
CA GLU A 130 -22.81 44.68 9.24
C GLU A 130 -22.34 46.07 8.76
N SER A 131 -21.02 46.30 8.78
CA SER A 131 -20.41 47.53 8.27
C SER A 131 -20.33 47.50 6.75
N SER A 132 -21.32 48.09 6.08
CA SER A 132 -21.38 48.14 4.60
C SER A 132 -20.50 49.23 3.96
N SER A 133 -19.95 50.15 4.76
CA SER A 133 -19.10 51.24 4.26
C SER A 133 -17.62 50.89 4.42
N PRO A 134 -16.77 51.11 3.39
CA PRO A 134 -15.34 50.94 3.53
C PRO A 134 -14.76 51.94 4.54
N PRO A 135 -13.72 51.56 5.31
CA PRO A 135 -13.07 52.46 6.25
C PRO A 135 -12.37 53.61 5.52
N TYR A 136 -12.43 54.80 6.10
CA TYR A 136 -11.73 55.97 5.56
C TYR A 136 -10.22 55.80 5.77
N GLN A 137 -9.44 55.95 4.70
CA GLN A 137 -7.98 56.00 4.79
C GLN A 137 -7.58 57.36 5.36
N VAL A 138 -6.98 57.37 6.55
CA VAL A 138 -6.42 58.58 7.15
C VAL A 138 -5.03 58.79 6.53
N GLU A 139 -4.94 59.70 5.57
CA GLU A 139 -3.65 60.20 5.09
C GLU A 139 -3.11 61.19 6.12
N VAL A 140 -2.03 60.83 6.81
CA VAL A 140 -1.30 61.75 7.68
C VAL A 140 -0.43 62.62 6.79
N ALA A 141 -0.73 63.91 6.71
CA ALA A 141 0.10 64.86 6.00
C ALA A 141 1.52 64.83 6.64
N PRO A 142 2.59 64.66 5.85
CA PRO A 142 3.93 64.93 6.34
C PRO A 142 3.99 66.44 6.59
N ASP A 143 4.40 66.82 7.79
CA ASP A 143 4.61 68.18 8.27
C ASP A 143 3.43 68.77 9.06
N GLU A 144 3.41 68.43 10.35
CA GLU A 144 3.33 69.42 11.44
C GLU A 144 3.90 68.75 12.71
N TYR A 145 5.23 68.87 12.84
CA TYR A 145 5.93 68.81 14.13
C TYR A 145 5.85 70.16 14.83
#